data_AF-A0A837I9V7-F1
#
_entry.id   AF-A0A837I9V7-F1
#
_cell.length_a   1.000
_cell.length_b   1.000
_cell.length_c   1.000
_cell.angle_alpha   90.00
_cell.angle_beta   90.00
_cell.angle_gamma   90.00
#
_symmetry.space_group_name_H-M   'P 1'
#
loop_
_entity.id
_entity.type
_entity.pdbx_description
1 polymer ?
#
loop_
_entity_poly.entity_id
_entity_poly.type
_entity_poly.pdbx_seq_one_letter_code
_entity_poly.pdbx_strand_id
1 'polypeptide(L)'
;MDCLEARDILNDLHCFTGNQKSIGNQTVLLDMEHVMVCADCKAWAKTELCPKVKAERDAGTLSEDVYMLHCMLHDSTLDPDCVAHS
;
A
#
# COMPACT_ATOMS: atom_id res chain seq x y z
N MET A 1 5.07 -11.17 -11.28
CA MET A 1 4.73 -9.76 -11.09
C MET A 1 6.01 -8.97 -11.06
N ASP A 2 6.07 -7.88 -11.82
CA ASP A 2 7.17 -6.93 -11.74
C ASP A 2 6.86 -5.81 -10.72
N CYS A 3 7.87 -5.02 -10.36
CA CYS A 3 7.71 -3.99 -9.34
C CYS A 3 6.80 -2.84 -9.77
N LEU A 4 6.63 -2.56 -11.07
CA LEU A 4 5.73 -1.50 -11.52
C LEU A 4 4.28 -1.95 -11.36
N GLU A 5 3.98 -3.17 -11.79
CA GLU A 5 2.67 -3.81 -11.63
C GLU A 5 2.26 -3.87 -10.15
N ALA A 6 3.17 -4.28 -9.27
CA ALA A 6 2.91 -4.35 -7.83
C ALA A 6 2.58 -2.97 -7.23
N ARG A 7 3.36 -1.95 -7.59
CA ARG A 7 3.14 -0.58 -7.12
C ARG A 7 1.81 -0.01 -7.60
N ASP A 8 1.44 -0.30 -8.84
CA ASP A 8 0.16 0.13 -9.39
C ASP A 8 -1.02 -0.53 -8.66
N ILE A 9 -0.93 -1.84 -8.39
CA ILE A 9 -1.93 -2.57 -7.59
C ILE A 9 -2.08 -1.95 -6.19
N LEU A 10 -0.97 -1.67 -5.50
CA LEU A 10 -1.02 -1.01 -4.20
C LEU A 10 -1.66 0.39 -4.27
N ASN A 11 -1.34 1.22 -5.27
CA ASN A 11 -1.99 2.52 -5.41
C ASN A 11 -3.49 2.41 -5.72
N ASP A 12 -3.89 1.45 -6.55
CA ASP A 12 -5.30 1.17 -6.88
C ASP A 12 -6.06 0.72 -5.62
N LEU A 13 -5.47 -0.19 -4.82
CA LEU A 13 -6.05 -0.66 -3.57
C LEU A 13 -6.18 0.46 -2.52
N HIS A 14 -5.21 1.37 -2.46
CA HIS A 14 -5.27 2.55 -1.60
C HIS A 14 -6.14 3.68 -2.16
N CYS A 15 -6.82 3.44 -3.30
CA CYS A 15 -7.70 4.38 -3.96
C CYS A 15 -7.00 5.69 -4.39
N PHE A 16 -5.68 5.69 -4.51
CA PHE A 16 -4.90 6.86 -4.93
C PHE A 16 -4.99 7.12 -6.43
N THR A 17 -5.52 6.16 -7.17
CA THR A 17 -5.89 6.34 -8.57
C THR A 17 -7.38 6.69 -8.66
N GLY A 18 -7.72 7.79 -9.31
CA GLY A 18 -9.13 8.23 -9.49
C GLY A 18 -10.02 7.25 -10.27
N ASN A 19 -9.49 6.12 -10.72
CA ASN A 19 -10.20 5.01 -11.35
C ASN A 19 -10.00 3.73 -10.51
N GLN A 20 -10.80 3.55 -9.47
CA GLN A 20 -10.83 2.28 -8.74
C GLN A 20 -11.13 1.13 -9.71
N LYS A 21 -10.18 0.20 -9.84
CA LYS A 21 -10.39 -1.06 -10.57
C LYS A 21 -10.76 -2.15 -9.58
N SER A 22 -11.65 -3.04 -10.00
CA SER A 22 -11.87 -4.29 -9.28
C SER A 22 -10.63 -5.18 -9.50
N ILE A 23 -9.89 -5.44 -8.43
CA ILE A 23 -8.71 -6.30 -8.43
C ILE A 23 -9.12 -7.66 -7.86
N GLY A 24 -8.82 -8.74 -8.57
CA GLY A 24 -9.14 -10.09 -8.09
C GLY A 24 -8.29 -10.47 -6.87
N ASN A 25 -8.88 -11.20 -5.93
CA ASN A 25 -8.21 -11.62 -4.68
C ASN A 25 -6.87 -12.33 -4.91
N GLN A 26 -6.75 -13.14 -5.96
CA GLN A 26 -5.50 -13.82 -6.29
C GLN A 26 -4.38 -12.83 -6.68
N THR A 27 -4.73 -11.75 -7.38
CA THR A 27 -3.77 -10.71 -7.76
C THR A 27 -3.29 -9.93 -6.54
N VAL A 28 -4.19 -9.64 -5.59
CA VAL A 28 -3.83 -8.99 -4.31
C VAL A 28 -2.85 -9.85 -3.51
N LEU A 29 -3.10 -11.16 -3.44
CA LEU A 29 -2.19 -12.08 -2.72
C LEU A 29 -0.79 -12.12 -3.35
N LEU A 30 -0.72 -12.22 -4.69
CA LEU A 30 0.56 -12.21 -5.41
C LEU A 30 1.31 -10.88 -5.27
N ASP A 31 0.58 -9.76 -5.24
CA ASP A 31 1.14 -8.44 -4.99
C ASP A 31 1.73 -8.34 -3.59
N MET A 32 0.95 -8.71 -2.57
CA MET A 32 1.44 -8.72 -1.19
C MET A 32 2.67 -9.60 -1.05
N GLU A 33 2.65 -10.83 -1.59
CA GLU A 33 3.80 -11.74 -1.61
C GLU A 33 5.05 -11.09 -2.24
N HIS A 34 4.88 -10.41 -3.37
CA HIS A 34 5.98 -9.71 -4.04
C HIS A 34 6.54 -8.57 -3.19
N VAL A 35 5.67 -7.75 -2.59
CA VAL A 35 6.08 -6.63 -1.73
C VAL A 35 6.80 -7.14 -0.48
N MET A 36 6.45 -8.32 0.06
CA MET A 36 7.16 -8.90 1.21
C MET A 36 8.60 -9.29 0.93
N VAL A 37 8.94 -9.66 -0.31
CA VAL A 37 10.26 -10.20 -0.64
C VAL A 37 11.11 -9.24 -1.47
N CYS A 38 10.49 -8.28 -2.14
CA CYS A 38 11.18 -7.32 -3.00
C CYS A 38 11.63 -6.07 -2.23
N ALA A 39 12.96 -5.90 -2.10
CA ALA A 39 13.55 -4.75 -1.43
C ALA A 39 13.14 -3.40 -2.05
N ASP A 40 13.02 -3.34 -3.39
CA ASP A 40 12.65 -2.11 -4.11
C ASP A 40 11.18 -1.73 -3.87
N CYS A 41 10.29 -2.70 -3.74
CA CYS A 41 8.88 -2.44 -3.40
C CYS A 41 8.75 -2.00 -1.95
N LYS A 42 9.55 -2.56 -1.04
CA LYS A 42 9.59 -2.11 0.37
C LYS A 42 10.11 -0.69 0.51
N ALA A 43 11.21 -0.37 -0.15
CA ALA A 43 11.78 0.97 -0.16
C ALA A 43 10.76 1.97 -0.72
N TRP A 44 10.15 1.65 -1.86
CA TRP A 44 9.11 2.47 -2.46
C TRP A 44 7.90 2.65 -1.52
N ALA A 45 7.42 1.60 -0.86
CA ALA A 45 6.28 1.71 0.04
C ALA A 45 6.58 2.70 1.18
N LYS A 46 7.80 2.65 1.74
CA LYS A 46 8.24 3.61 2.76
C LYS A 46 8.35 5.04 2.26
N THR A 47 8.89 5.25 1.04
CA THR A 47 9.19 6.59 0.53
C THR A 47 8.01 7.26 -0.17
N GLU A 48 7.08 6.48 -0.73
CA GLU A 48 6.00 6.99 -1.59
C GLU A 48 4.61 6.65 -1.03
N LEU A 49 4.37 5.40 -0.62
CA LEU A 49 3.04 4.97 -0.17
C LEU A 49 2.72 5.51 1.24
N CYS A 50 3.60 5.30 2.21
CA CYS A 50 3.40 5.72 3.60
C CYS A 50 3.15 7.23 3.73
N PRO A 51 3.89 8.13 3.05
CA PRO A 51 3.62 9.56 3.10
C PRO A 51 2.27 9.95 2.49
N LYS A 52 1.82 9.27 1.42
CA LYS A 52 0.47 9.49 0.85
C LYS A 52 -0.63 9.09 1.82
N VAL A 53 -0.50 7.91 2.43
CA VAL A 53 -1.45 7.44 3.45
C VAL A 53 -1.50 8.42 4.61
N LYS A 54 -0.34 8.91 5.08
CA LYS A 54 -0.29 9.95 6.12
C LYS A 54 -1.03 11.22 5.69
N ALA A 55 -0.74 11.74 4.50
CA ALA A 55 -1.34 12.98 4.01
C ALA A 55 -2.88 12.90 3.94
N GLU A 56 -3.42 11.79 3.41
CA GLU A 56 -4.86 11.57 3.33
C GLU A 56 -5.49 11.30 4.70
N ARG A 57 -4.77 10.63 5.62
CA ARG A 57 -5.21 10.43 7.01
C ARG A 57 -5.29 11.76 7.75
N ASP A 58 -4.24 12.58 7.66
CA ASP A 58 -4.16 13.90 8.28
C ASP A 58 -5.21 14.87 7.69
N ALA A 59 -5.55 14.71 6.41
CA ALA A 59 -6.62 15.44 5.73
C ALA A 59 -8.04 14.92 6.06
N GLY A 60 -8.17 13.78 6.71
CA GLY A 60 -9.47 13.14 7.02
C GLY A 60 -10.20 12.58 5.80
N THR A 61 -9.49 12.36 4.70
CA THR A 61 -10.02 11.86 3.41
C THR A 61 -9.79 10.37 3.22
N LEU A 62 -8.90 9.77 4.02
CA LEU A 62 -8.63 8.33 4.00
C LEU A 62 -9.77 7.54 4.67
N SER A 63 -10.29 6.52 3.99
CA SER A 63 -11.27 5.61 4.59
C SER A 63 -10.61 4.65 5.59
N GLU A 64 -11.38 4.20 6.57
CA GLU A 64 -10.92 3.23 7.58
C GLU A 64 -10.48 1.91 6.94
N ASP A 65 -11.22 1.43 5.94
CA ASP A 65 -10.88 0.20 5.20
C ASP A 65 -9.51 0.30 4.50
N VAL A 66 -9.21 1.45 3.88
CA VAL A 66 -7.91 1.67 3.23
C VAL A 66 -6.80 1.77 4.28
N TYR A 67 -7.06 2.42 5.41
CA TYR A 67 -6.09 2.49 6.50
C TYR A 67 -5.80 1.11 7.09
N MET A 68 -6.82 0.27 7.30
CA MET A 68 -6.63 -1.11 7.76
C MET A 68 -5.81 -1.93 6.78
N LEU A 69 -6.08 -1.80 5.47
CA LEU A 69 -5.28 -2.47 4.44
C LEU A 69 -3.81 -2.06 4.51
N HIS A 70 -3.54 -0.76 4.69
CA HIS A 70 -2.20 -0.25 4.87
C HIS A 70 -1.52 -0.86 6.11
N CYS A 71 -2.21 -0.90 7.26
CA CYS A 71 -1.70 -1.50 8.48
C CYS A 71 -1.36 -2.99 8.29
N MET A 72 -2.21 -3.75 7.58
CA MET A 72 -1.96 -5.17 7.31
C MET A 72 -0.67 -5.40 6.51
N LEU A 73 -0.34 -4.48 5.59
CA LEU A 73 0.93 -4.52 4.87
C LEU A 73 2.10 -4.37 5.85
N HIS A 74 2.01 -3.45 6.81
CA HIS A 74 3.06 -3.25 7.82
C HIS A 74 3.20 -4.42 8.80
N ASP A 75 2.09 -4.95 9.33
CA ASP A 75 2.10 -6.08 10.26
C ASP A 75 2.79 -7.33 9.68
N SER A 76 2.75 -7.48 8.36
CA SER A 76 3.27 -8.66 7.67
C SER A 76 4.61 -8.44 6.93
N THR A 77 5.00 -7.19 6.63
CA THR A 77 6.09 -6.95 5.64
C THR A 77 6.99 -5.74 5.83
N LEU A 78 6.52 -4.68 6.50
CA LEU A 78 7.20 -3.39 6.56
C LEU A 78 7.37 -2.96 8.02
N ASP A 79 8.63 -2.71 8.38
CA ASP A 79 9.11 -1.98 9.57
C ASP A 79 8.02 -1.22 10.35
N PRO A 80 7.95 -1.35 11.69
CA PRO A 80 6.93 -0.67 12.51
C PRO A 80 6.96 0.87 12.43
N ASP A 81 8.06 1.45 11.92
CA ASP A 81 8.28 2.90 11.80
C ASP A 81 7.58 3.53 10.57
N CYS A 82 6.32 3.17 10.32
CA CYS A 82 5.54 3.80 9.26
C CYS A 82 5.17 5.24 9.64
N VAL A 83 5.51 6.22 8.78
CA VAL A 83 5.10 7.62 9.00
C VAL A 83 3.59 7.80 9.04
N ALA A 84 2.81 6.92 8.41
CA ALA A 84 1.34 6.97 8.49
C ALA A 84 0.80 6.62 9.88
N HIS A 85 1.59 5.97 10.74
CA HIS A 85 1.20 5.61 12.11
C HIS A 85 1.55 6.70 13.14
N SER A 86 2.48 7.61 12.80
CA SER A 86 2.96 8.71 13.66
C SER A 86 2.13 9.99 13.62
#